data_AF-A0A2V7GS45-F1
#
_entry.id   AF-A0A2V7GS45-F1
#
_cell.length_a   1.000
_cell.length_b   1.000
_cell.length_c   1.000
_cell.angle_alpha   90.00
_cell.angle_beta   90.00
_cell.angle_gamma   90.00
#
_symmetry.space_group_name_H-M   'P 1'
#
loop_
_entity.id
_entity.type
_entity.pdbx_description
1 polymer ?
#
loop_
_entity_poly.entity_id
_entity_poly.type
_entity_poly.pdbx_seq_one_letter_code
_entity_poly.pdbx_strand_id
1 'polypeptide(L)'
;GHVYGDLTGTRKLFGPALDVAAKIRREIWGRLGLPVTVGLAGNKVVSEVAAHVLKPEPVVDVRPGDEPAFLAPHPLAALPGAEEKVRVQLARYNVALIGALAALARVQVESVL
;
A
#
# COMPACT_ATOMS: atom_id res chain seq x y z
N GLY A 1 -9.79 -3.24 -10.75
CA GLY A 1 -8.97 -4.39 -10.33
C GLY A 1 -7.54 -3.94 -10.09
N HIS A 2 -6.70 -4.78 -9.49
CA HIS A 2 -5.27 -4.53 -9.30
C HIS A 2 -4.46 -5.77 -9.71
N VAL A 3 -3.18 -5.58 -10.02
CA VAL A 3 -2.23 -6.65 -10.36
C VAL A 3 -0.92 -6.37 -9.65
N TYR A 4 -0.25 -7.43 -9.20
CA TYR A 4 1.07 -7.36 -8.59
C TYR A 4 2.15 -7.78 -9.59
N GLY A 5 3.30 -7.10 -9.56
CA GLY A 5 4.51 -7.49 -10.28
C GLY A 5 5.71 -7.44 -9.35
N ASP A 6 6.58 -8.44 -9.45
CA ASP A 6 7.84 -8.47 -8.71
C ASP A 6 8.99 -8.00 -9.62
N LEU A 7 9.68 -6.95 -9.20
CA LEU A 7 10.81 -6.35 -9.92
C LEU A 7 12.17 -6.75 -9.33
N THR A 8 12.19 -7.63 -8.33
CA THR A 8 13.42 -8.11 -7.67
C THR A 8 14.36 -8.74 -8.70
N GLY A 9 15.64 -8.34 -8.66
CA GLY A 9 16.67 -8.86 -9.59
C GLY A 9 16.59 -8.33 -11.03
N THR A 10 15.59 -7.53 -11.39
CA THR A 10 15.41 -7.06 -12.77
C THR A 10 16.19 -5.79 -13.12
N ARG A 11 16.89 -5.19 -12.14
CA ARG A 11 17.53 -3.87 -12.27
C ARG A 11 18.51 -3.77 -13.45
N LYS A 12 19.26 -4.83 -13.76
CA LYS A 12 20.20 -4.84 -14.90
C LYS A 12 19.51 -4.82 -16.26
N LEU A 13 18.29 -5.37 -16.34
CA LEU A 13 17.52 -5.48 -17.58
C LEU A 13 16.64 -4.25 -17.82
N PHE A 14 16.00 -3.73 -16.77
CA PHE A 14 14.97 -2.70 -16.90
C PHE A 14 15.29 -1.38 -16.18
N GLY A 15 16.40 -1.33 -15.42
CA GLY A 15 16.76 -0.15 -14.63
C GLY A 15 16.11 -0.11 -13.25
N PRO A 16 16.17 1.03 -12.55
CA PRO A 16 15.52 1.24 -11.25
C PRO A 16 14.01 0.96 -11.29
N ALA A 17 13.47 0.38 -10.21
CA ALA A 17 12.05 0.02 -10.13
C ALA A 17 11.10 1.23 -10.35
N LEU A 18 11.48 2.41 -9.87
CA LEU A 18 10.75 3.66 -10.09
C LEU A 18 10.60 4.01 -11.58
N ASP A 19 11.68 3.84 -12.35
CA ASP A 19 11.67 4.10 -13.79
C ASP A 19 10.81 3.08 -14.53
N VAL A 20 10.85 1.82 -14.09
CA VAL A 20 9.99 0.75 -14.62
C VAL A 20 8.52 1.04 -14.38
N ALA A 21 8.14 1.45 -13.17
CA ALA A 21 6.76 1.84 -12.84
C ALA A 21 6.28 3.02 -13.70
N ALA A 22 7.10 4.06 -13.85
CA ALA A 22 6.78 5.20 -14.70
C ALA A 22 6.65 4.80 -16.18
N LYS A 23 7.48 3.87 -16.66
CA LYS A 23 7.39 3.32 -18.02
C LYS A 23 6.10 2.52 -18.22
N ILE A 24 5.77 1.59 -17.33
CA ILE A 24 4.54 0.78 -17.38
C ILE A 24 3.31 1.69 -17.45
N ARG A 25 3.23 2.70 -16.59
CA ARG A 25 2.13 3.67 -16.60
C ARG A 25 2.00 4.39 -17.95
N ARG A 26 3.11 4.90 -18.49
CA ARG A 26 3.12 5.58 -19.80
C ARG A 26 2.66 4.65 -20.92
N GLU A 27 3.09 3.40 -20.91
CA GLU A 27 2.68 2.41 -21.91
C GLU A 27 1.19 2.06 -21.81
N ILE A 28 0.65 1.87 -20.59
CA ILE A 28 -0.77 1.62 -20.38
C ILE A 28 -1.61 2.82 -20.86
N TRP A 29 -1.22 4.03 -20.50
CA TRP A 29 -1.90 5.23 -20.97
C TRP A 29 -1.83 5.36 -22.50
N GLY A 30 -0.65 5.19 -23.10
CA GLY A 30 -0.45 5.36 -24.53
C GLY A 30 -1.15 4.30 -25.38
N ARG A 31 -1.32 3.08 -24.87
CA ARG A 31 -1.95 1.97 -25.62
C ARG A 31 -3.44 1.82 -25.33
N LEU A 32 -3.88 2.08 -24.10
CA LEU A 32 -5.24 1.78 -23.65
C LEU A 32 -6.03 3.02 -23.23
N GLY A 33 -5.39 4.18 -23.05
CA GLY A 33 -6.05 5.39 -22.53
C GLY A 33 -6.53 5.26 -21.09
N LEU A 34 -6.03 4.27 -20.34
CA LEU A 34 -6.46 3.98 -18.97
C LEU A 34 -5.53 4.66 -17.97
N PRO A 35 -6.04 5.52 -17.07
CA PRO A 35 -5.24 6.07 -15.99
C PRO A 35 -4.96 4.97 -14.96
N VAL A 36 -3.69 4.83 -14.58
CA VAL A 36 -3.28 3.89 -13.54
C VAL A 36 -2.34 4.58 -12.55
N THR A 37 -2.48 4.19 -11.29
CA THR A 37 -1.52 4.51 -10.23
C THR A 37 -0.69 3.25 -9.95
N VAL A 38 0.61 3.41 -9.77
CA VAL A 38 1.53 2.32 -9.42
C VAL A 38 2.12 2.59 -8.04
N GLY A 39 1.92 1.67 -7.09
CA GLY A 39 2.60 1.68 -5.80
C GLY A 39 3.79 0.74 -5.82
N LEU A 40 4.96 1.23 -5.43
CA LEU A 40 6.19 0.46 -5.21
C LEU A 40 6.47 0.38 -3.72
N ALA A 41 6.81 -0.81 -3.25
CA ALA A 41 7.21 -1.05 -1.87
C ALA A 41 7.94 -2.39 -1.75
N GLY A 42 8.54 -2.66 -0.58
CA GLY A 42 9.20 -3.93 -0.28
C GLY A 42 8.26 -5.15 -0.17
N ASN A 43 6.93 -4.94 -0.15
CA ASN A 43 5.95 -6.03 -0.12
C ASN A 43 4.60 -5.62 -0.73
N LYS A 44 3.74 -6.62 -0.98
CA LYS A 44 2.44 -6.44 -1.63
C LYS A 44 1.49 -5.53 -0.85
N VAL A 45 1.39 -5.70 0.47
CA VAL A 45 0.47 -4.94 1.32
C VAL A 45 0.78 -3.45 1.23
N VAL A 46 2.04 -3.07 1.44
CA VAL A 46 2.45 -1.66 1.38
C VAL A 46 2.32 -1.11 -0.04
N SER A 47 2.62 -1.90 -1.07
CA SER A 47 2.45 -1.48 -2.47
C SER A 47 0.97 -1.21 -2.82
N GLU A 48 0.05 -2.01 -2.28
CA GLU A 48 -1.38 -1.84 -2.49
C GLU A 48 -1.89 -0.58 -1.76
N VAL A 49 -1.48 -0.38 -0.51
CA VAL A 49 -1.81 0.84 0.23
C VAL A 49 -1.31 2.07 -0.52
N ALA A 50 -0.04 2.07 -0.94
CA ALA A 50 0.58 3.13 -1.74
C ALA A 50 -0.20 3.46 -3.02
N ALA A 51 -0.67 2.43 -3.74
CA ALA A 51 -1.43 2.62 -4.97
C ALA A 51 -2.85 3.20 -4.75
N HIS A 52 -3.42 3.06 -3.54
CA HIS A 52 -4.79 3.47 -3.26
C HIS A 52 -4.90 4.80 -2.51
N VAL A 53 -4.05 5.03 -1.50
CA VAL A 53 -4.22 6.16 -0.56
C VAL A 53 -3.71 7.49 -1.07
N LEU A 54 -2.76 7.47 -2.02
CA LEU A 54 -2.14 8.67 -2.57
C LEU A 54 -2.68 9.03 -3.96
N LYS A 55 -3.86 8.55 -4.34
CA LYS A 55 -4.51 9.06 -5.56
C LYS A 55 -4.71 10.58 -5.45
N PRO A 56 -4.47 11.36 -6.53
CA PRO A 56 -4.24 10.95 -7.91
C PRO A 56 -2.76 10.74 -8.30
N GLU A 57 -1.85 10.59 -7.34
CA GLU A 57 -0.42 10.43 -7.63
C GLU A 57 -0.19 9.25 -8.57
N PRO A 58 0.63 9.43 -9.62
CA PRO A 58 0.65 8.47 -10.72
C PRO A 58 1.69 7.36 -10.49
N VAL A 59 2.73 7.60 -9.67
CA VAL A 59 3.61 6.57 -9.10
C VAL A 59 3.96 6.97 -7.67
N VAL A 60 3.92 6.02 -6.75
CA VAL A 60 4.31 6.17 -5.35
C VAL A 60 5.40 5.16 -5.05
N ASP A 61 6.50 5.60 -4.42
CA ASP A 61 7.61 4.75 -4.01
C ASP A 61 7.81 4.82 -2.51
N VAL A 62 7.43 3.75 -1.81
CA VAL A 62 7.67 3.59 -0.37
C VAL A 62 8.98 2.83 -0.21
N ARG A 63 10.02 3.55 0.21
CA ARG A 63 11.36 2.99 0.29
C ARG A 63 11.49 2.05 1.49
N PRO A 64 12.41 1.07 1.43
CA PRO A 64 12.69 0.21 2.57
C PRO A 64 13.06 1.01 3.82
N GLY A 65 12.35 0.77 4.92
CA GLY A 65 12.48 1.48 6.19
C GLY A 65 11.43 2.57 6.42
N ASP A 66 10.82 3.09 5.35
CA ASP A 66 9.79 4.14 5.44
C ASP A 66 8.38 3.58 5.66
N GLU A 67 8.19 2.26 5.59
CA GLU A 67 6.87 1.63 5.64
C GLU A 67 6.09 1.96 6.92
N PRO A 68 6.68 1.92 8.14
CA PRO A 68 5.93 2.25 9.35
C PRO A 68 5.43 3.70 9.35
N ALA A 69 6.29 4.65 8.95
CA ALA A 69 5.94 6.06 8.90
C ALA A 69 4.91 6.36 7.81
N PHE A 70 5.03 5.68 6.66
CA PHE A 70 4.08 5.76 5.56
C PHE A 70 2.70 5.23 5.95
N LEU A 71 2.63 4.06 6.59
CA LEU A 71 1.36 3.41 6.95
C LEU A 71 0.67 4.10 8.12
N ALA A 72 1.42 4.54 9.13
CA ALA A 72 0.89 5.00 10.42
C ALA A 72 -0.29 6.00 10.34
N PRO A 73 -0.26 7.06 9.50
CA PRO A 73 -1.32 8.06 9.46
C PRO A 73 -2.59 7.61 8.73
N HIS A 74 -2.57 6.46 8.04
CA HIS A 74 -3.70 6.03 7.22
C HIS A 74 -4.76 5.28 8.04
N PRO A 75 -6.05 5.36 7.63
CA PRO A 75 -7.13 4.65 8.30
C PRO A 75 -6.99 3.13 8.09
N LEU A 76 -7.51 2.34 9.03
CA LEU A 76 -7.55 0.88 8.90
C LEU A 76 -8.25 0.41 7.62
N ALA A 77 -9.15 1.23 7.06
CA ALA A 77 -9.82 0.92 5.80
C ALA A 77 -8.89 0.86 4.59
N ALA A 78 -7.68 1.44 4.70
CA ALA A 78 -6.65 1.34 3.66
C ALA A 78 -5.94 -0.02 3.66
N LEU A 79 -5.96 -0.77 4.77
CA LEU A 79 -5.30 -2.08 4.84
C LEU A 79 -6.06 -3.13 4.03
N PRO A 80 -5.40 -3.81 3.08
CA PRO A 80 -5.95 -4.99 2.44
C PRO A 80 -6.29 -6.07 3.47
N GLY A 81 -7.49 -6.62 3.39
CA GLY A 81 -7.96 -7.65 4.33
C GLY A 81 -8.52 -7.12 5.65
N ALA A 82 -8.51 -5.81 5.90
CA ALA A 82 -9.20 -5.22 7.05
C ALA A 82 -10.71 -5.16 6.80
N GLU A 83 -11.41 -6.23 7.20
CA GLU A 83 -12.86 -6.36 7.08
C GLU A 83 -13.60 -5.28 7.88
N GLU A 84 -14.76 -4.86 7.37
CA GLU A 84 -15.57 -3.82 8.00
C GLU A 84 -15.94 -4.15 9.45
N LYS A 85 -16.30 -5.41 9.73
CA LYS A 85 -16.62 -5.86 11.09
C LYS A 85 -15.45 -5.64 12.04
N VAL A 86 -14.23 -5.99 11.63
CA VAL A 86 -13.00 -5.81 12.40
C VAL A 86 -12.72 -4.32 12.64
N ARG A 87 -12.85 -3.49 11.61
CA ARG A 87 -12.66 -2.03 11.71
C ARG A 87 -13.65 -1.39 12.69
N VAL A 88 -14.93 -1.77 12.61
CA VAL A 88 -15.98 -1.26 13.50
C VAL A 88 -15.72 -1.67 14.95
N GLN A 89 -15.26 -2.89 15.22
CA GLN A 89 -14.91 -3.30 16.58
C GLN A 89 -13.72 -2.50 17.12
N LEU A 90 -12.63 -2.40 16.36
CA LEU A 90 -11.44 -1.63 16.75
C LEU A 90 -11.75 -0.14 16.95
N ALA A 91 -12.64 0.43 16.14
CA ALA A 91 -13.08 1.82 16.29
C ALA A 91 -13.77 2.10 17.64
N ARG A 92 -14.45 1.12 18.26
CA ARG A 92 -15.03 1.25 19.60
C ARG A 92 -13.98 1.45 20.70
N TYR A 93 -12.74 1.05 20.43
CA TYR A 93 -11.59 1.22 21.32
C TYR A 93 -10.69 2.40 20.88
N ASN A 94 -11.20 3.31 20.04
CA ASN A 94 -10.44 4.44 19.45
C ASN A 94 -9.24 4.00 18.58
N VAL A 95 -9.28 2.78 18.04
CA VAL A 95 -8.25 2.25 17.14
C VAL A 95 -8.76 2.36 15.70
N ALA A 96 -8.55 3.51 15.08
CA ALA A 96 -9.03 3.80 13.71
C ALA A 96 -7.89 3.92 12.68
N LEU A 97 -6.64 4.08 13.13
CA LEU A 97 -5.46 4.26 12.28
C LEU A 97 -4.56 3.03 12.32
N ILE A 98 -3.83 2.79 11.23
CA ILE A 98 -2.86 1.69 11.15
C ILE A 98 -1.78 1.83 12.22
N GLY A 99 -1.28 3.05 12.47
CA GLY A 99 -0.28 3.30 13.50
C GLY A 99 -0.80 2.98 14.92
N ALA A 100 -2.08 3.26 15.18
CA ALA A 100 -2.70 2.94 16.47
C ALA A 100 -2.82 1.43 16.67
N LEU A 101 -3.20 0.68 15.62
CA LEU A 101 -3.22 -0.78 15.67
C LEU A 101 -1.82 -1.37 15.84
N ALA A 102 -0.82 -0.83 15.15
CA ALA A 102 0.57 -1.28 15.22
C ALA A 102 1.21 -1.07 16.60
N ALA A 103 0.70 -0.12 17.39
CA ALA A 103 1.15 0.13 18.76
C ALA A 103 0.58 -0.86 19.78
N LEU A 104 -0.42 -1.67 19.42
CA LEU A 104 -1.02 -2.66 20.30
C LEU A 104 -0.22 -3.96 20.30
N ALA A 105 -0.09 -4.57 21.49
CA ALA A 105 0.35 -5.93 21.61
C ALA A 105 -0.69 -6.89 21.02
N ARG A 106 -0.22 -8.01 20.47
CA ARG A 106 -1.09 -9.05 19.89
C ARG A 106 -2.23 -9.48 20.82
N VAL A 107 -1.95 -9.68 22.11
CA VAL A 107 -2.94 -10.06 23.12
C VAL A 107 -4.03 -9.00 23.28
N GLN A 108 -3.70 -7.72 23.17
CA GLN A 108 -4.68 -6.64 23.24
C GLN A 108 -5.61 -6.66 22.03
N VAL A 109 -5.05 -6.91 20.84
CA VAL A 109 -5.85 -7.04 19.61
C VAL A 109 -6.76 -8.28 19.68
N GLU A 110 -6.24 -9.43 20.11
CA GLU A 110 -7.04 -10.67 20.24
C GLU A 110 -8.16 -10.55 21.29
N SER A 111 -8.01 -9.70 22.30
CA SER A 111 -9.06 -9.49 23.32
C SER A 111 -10.28 -8.68 22.83
N VAL A 112 -10.15 -8.00 21.68
CA VAL A 112 -11.19 -7.09 21.14
C VAL A 112 -11.77 -7.54 19.80
N LEU A 113 -11.27 -8.64 19.21
CA LEU A 113 -11.76 -9.27 17.99
C LEU A 113 -12.64 -10.48 18.27
#